data_AF-A0A932JKQ7-F1
#
_entry.id   AF-A0A932JKQ7-F1
#
_cell.length_a   1.000
_cell.length_b   1.000
_cell.length_c   1.000
_cell.angle_alpha   90.00
_cell.angle_beta   90.00
_cell.angle_gamma   90.00
#
_symmetry.space_group_name_H-M   'P 1'
#
loop_
_entity.id
_entity.type
_entity.pdbx_description
1 polymer ?
#
loop_
_entity_poly.entity_id
_entity_poly.type
_entity_poly.pdbx_seq_one_letter_code
_entity_poly.pdbx_strand_id
1 'polypeptide(L)'
;MVLLSAALVSTSLAAAMTPAVPSFELQAAELQSQVAALRAEQVEAKAGHLGPQIDNLAWKLQRYERDASSLRSELSRLLARVRGSPDSTLRWDLQNFNRELALLTRDSRWRLADLRAISAQAEKDPDLVSPTQRLRSAARWLRDDVRWLAFDARFAYMDYARAGFALEGMDLERESRDLDSLTQDLQNEADGLFDKVQN
;
A
#
# COMPACT_ATOMS: atom_id res chain seq x y z
N MET A 1 12.61 35.25 -68.30
CA MET A 1 12.73 35.04 -69.76
C MET A 1 14.05 34.34 -70.02
N VAL A 2 14.01 33.14 -70.64
CA VAL A 2 15.02 32.61 -71.61
C VAL A 2 16.44 32.35 -71.03
N LEU A 3 17.16 31.24 -71.15
CA LEU A 3 17.11 29.89 -71.75
C LEU A 3 18.33 29.15 -71.11
N LEU A 4 18.22 27.90 -70.64
CA LEU A 4 18.79 26.70 -71.27
C LEU A 4 20.18 26.80 -71.93
N SER A 5 21.13 25.96 -71.45
CA SER A 5 22.05 25.05 -72.20
C SER A 5 23.41 24.94 -71.46
N ALA A 6 23.66 23.89 -70.67
CA ALA A 6 24.11 22.54 -71.07
C ALA A 6 25.58 22.48 -71.56
N ALA A 7 26.46 21.94 -70.70
CA ALA A 7 27.66 21.21 -71.11
C ALA A 7 28.06 20.17 -70.02
N LEU A 8 27.51 18.96 -70.18
CA LEU A 8 28.10 17.65 -69.87
C LEU A 8 29.61 17.63 -70.23
N VAL A 9 30.58 17.00 -69.57
CA VAL A 9 30.72 15.68 -68.95
C VAL A 9 31.94 15.71 -68.02
N SER A 10 31.85 15.14 -66.82
CA SER A 10 32.89 14.27 -66.25
C SER A 10 32.28 13.43 -65.13
N THR A 11 31.92 12.23 -65.55
CA THR A 11 31.77 10.99 -64.79
C THR A 11 32.35 10.99 -63.38
N SER A 12 31.44 10.74 -62.44
CA SER A 12 31.65 10.22 -61.10
C SER A 12 32.70 9.10 -61.03
N LEU A 13 33.65 9.20 -60.10
CA LEU A 13 34.17 8.03 -59.41
C LEU A 13 34.20 8.31 -57.91
N ALA A 14 33.22 7.70 -57.24
CA ALA A 14 33.12 7.48 -55.82
C ALA A 14 34.47 7.54 -55.07
N ALA A 15 34.73 8.66 -54.40
CA ALA A 15 35.51 8.61 -53.18
C ALA A 15 34.69 7.75 -52.23
N ALA A 16 35.12 6.52 -52.04
CA ALA A 16 34.58 5.58 -51.08
C ALA A 16 34.58 6.25 -49.71
N MET A 17 33.46 6.88 -49.35
CA MET A 17 33.00 6.91 -47.98
C MET A 17 32.77 5.44 -47.63
N THR A 18 33.84 4.78 -47.22
CA THR A 18 33.70 3.62 -46.36
C THR A 18 32.92 4.15 -45.16
N PRO A 19 31.68 3.70 -44.89
CA PRO A 19 31.14 3.91 -43.57
C PRO A 19 32.16 3.25 -42.67
N ALA A 20 32.86 4.04 -41.85
CA ALA A 20 33.72 3.49 -40.83
C ALA A 20 32.83 2.55 -40.02
N VAL A 21 32.94 1.24 -40.28
CA VAL A 21 32.21 0.22 -39.56
C VAL A 21 32.69 0.42 -38.14
N PRO A 22 31.84 0.91 -37.21
CA PRO A 22 32.31 1.17 -35.87
C PRO A 22 32.87 -0.15 -35.37
N SER A 23 34.08 -0.12 -34.82
CA SER A 23 34.71 -1.31 -34.28
C SER A 23 33.72 -1.97 -33.31
N PHE A 24 33.72 -3.30 -33.26
CA PHE A 24 32.84 -4.05 -32.37
C PHE A 24 32.90 -3.53 -30.92
N GLU A 25 34.07 -3.06 -30.50
CA GLU A 25 34.28 -2.39 -29.20
C GLU A 25 33.45 -1.11 -29.04
N LEU A 26 33.33 -0.29 -30.08
CA LEU A 26 32.55 0.95 -30.07
C LEU A 26 31.04 0.64 -30.02
N GLN A 27 30.59 -0.37 -30.75
CA GLN A 27 29.21 -0.85 -30.68
C GLN A 27 28.88 -1.49 -29.33
N ALA A 28 29.83 -2.22 -28.73
CA ALA A 28 29.66 -2.83 -27.41
C ALA A 28 29.64 -1.78 -26.29
N ALA A 29 30.50 -0.76 -26.37
CA ALA A 29 30.48 0.38 -25.43
C ALA A 29 29.19 1.19 -25.56
N GLU A 30 28.70 1.39 -26.78
CA GLU A 30 27.44 2.09 -27.03
C GLU A 30 26.24 1.28 -26.50
N LEU A 31 26.19 -0.02 -26.75
CA LEU A 31 25.19 -0.92 -26.16
C LEU A 31 25.23 -0.93 -24.63
N GLN A 32 26.43 -0.97 -24.03
CA GLN A 32 26.57 -0.90 -22.57
C GLN A 32 26.04 0.43 -22.02
N SER A 33 26.33 1.54 -22.72
CA SER A 33 25.81 2.87 -22.33
C SER A 33 24.29 2.96 -22.45
N GLN A 34 23.70 2.38 -23.51
CA GLN A 34 22.26 2.30 -23.70
C GLN A 34 21.59 1.42 -22.64
N VAL A 35 22.18 0.28 -22.29
CA VAL A 35 21.66 -0.59 -21.21
C VAL A 35 21.76 0.11 -19.86
N ALA A 36 22.84 0.86 -19.59
CA ALA A 36 22.98 1.65 -18.37
C ALA A 36 21.91 2.76 -18.30
N ALA A 37 21.67 3.47 -19.41
CA ALA A 37 20.65 4.52 -19.49
C ALA A 37 19.24 3.96 -19.29
N LEU A 38 18.89 2.85 -19.94
CA LEU A 38 17.58 2.20 -19.77
C LEU A 38 17.38 1.66 -18.35
N ARG A 39 18.44 1.17 -17.71
CA ARG A 39 18.38 0.77 -16.30
C ARG A 39 18.17 1.98 -15.39
N ALA A 40 18.86 3.08 -15.64
CA ALA A 40 18.67 4.32 -14.87
C ALA A 40 17.24 4.85 -15.02
N GLU A 41 16.71 4.89 -16.24
CA GLU A 41 15.34 5.32 -16.53
C GLU A 41 14.30 4.39 -15.90
N GLN A 42 14.53 3.07 -15.90
CA GLN A 42 13.66 2.12 -15.19
C GLN A 42 13.68 2.28 -13.67
N VAL A 43 14.84 2.58 -13.09
CA VAL A 43 14.97 2.82 -11.64
C VAL A 43 14.24 4.11 -11.26
N GLU A 44 14.41 5.17 -12.05
CA GLU A 44 13.73 6.46 -11.85
C GLU A 44 12.21 6.33 -12.01
N ALA A 45 11.73 5.60 -13.01
CA ALA A 45 10.30 5.32 -13.19
C ALA A 45 9.70 4.48 -12.05
N LYS A 46 10.47 3.55 -11.48
CA LYS A 46 10.04 2.76 -10.30
C LYS A 46 9.99 3.65 -9.05
N ALA A 47 11.01 4.44 -8.79
CA ALA A 47 11.05 5.38 -7.66
C ALA A 47 9.89 6.38 -7.71
N GLY A 48 9.62 6.95 -8.90
CA GLY A 48 8.51 7.89 -9.13
C GLY A 48 7.12 7.28 -8.91
N HIS A 49 6.97 5.95 -8.98
CA HIS A 49 5.70 5.26 -8.76
C HIS A 49 5.46 4.85 -7.31
N LEU A 50 6.51 4.58 -6.53
CA LEU A 50 6.39 4.09 -5.15
C LEU A 50 5.87 5.15 -4.17
N GLY A 51 6.30 6.41 -4.31
CA GLY A 51 5.85 7.51 -3.43
C GLY A 51 4.33 7.66 -3.40
N PRO A 52 3.66 7.83 -4.56
CA PRO A 52 2.20 7.89 -4.64
C PRO A 52 1.48 6.64 -4.10
N GLN A 53 2.05 5.44 -4.30
CA GLN A 53 1.49 4.21 -3.74
C GLN A 53 1.53 4.20 -2.21
N ILE A 54 2.66 4.61 -1.62
CA ILE A 54 2.85 4.72 -0.17
C ILE A 54 1.88 5.74 0.42
N ASP A 55 1.73 6.90 -0.21
CA ASP A 55 0.78 7.93 0.23
C ASP A 55 -0.68 7.47 0.13
N ASN A 56 -1.03 6.74 -0.93
CA ASN A 56 -2.36 6.13 -1.06
C ASN A 56 -2.62 5.12 0.07
N LEU A 57 -1.62 4.30 0.39
CA LEU A 57 -1.72 3.32 1.48
C LEU A 57 -1.84 4.02 2.83
N ALA A 58 -1.07 5.07 3.09
CA ALA A 58 -1.18 5.90 4.29
C ALA A 58 -2.58 6.50 4.45
N TRP A 59 -3.15 7.06 3.38
CA TRP A 59 -4.51 7.60 3.39
C TRP A 59 -5.57 6.51 3.68
N LYS A 60 -5.40 5.32 3.13
CA LYS A 60 -6.29 4.18 3.42
C LYS A 60 -6.20 3.74 4.87
N LEU A 61 -5.00 3.67 5.45
CA LEU A 61 -4.85 3.33 6.88
C LEU A 61 -5.49 4.40 7.78
N GLN A 62 -5.38 5.68 7.44
CA GLN A 62 -6.10 6.75 8.16
C GLN A 62 -7.63 6.61 8.04
N ARG A 63 -8.14 6.13 6.90
CA ARG A 63 -9.57 5.84 6.77
C ARG A 63 -9.97 4.68 7.69
N TYR A 64 -9.17 3.63 7.72
CA TYR A 64 -9.41 2.47 8.58
C TYR A 64 -9.33 2.81 10.07
N GLU A 65 -8.49 3.78 10.45
CA GLU A 65 -8.45 4.30 11.82
C GLU A 65 -9.80 4.93 12.20
N ARG A 66 -10.35 5.80 11.34
CA ARG A 66 -11.70 6.35 11.53
C ARG A 66 -12.78 5.27 11.58
N ASP A 67 -12.69 4.25 10.73
CA ASP A 67 -13.62 3.12 10.71
C ASP A 67 -13.53 2.33 12.04
N ALA A 68 -12.32 2.05 12.54
CA ALA A 68 -12.09 1.39 13.82
C ALA A 68 -12.63 2.22 15.01
N SER A 69 -12.44 3.54 14.99
CA SER A 69 -12.98 4.47 15.99
C SER A 69 -14.52 4.51 15.97
N SER A 70 -15.13 4.46 14.79
CA SER A 70 -16.58 4.34 14.62
C SER A 70 -17.09 3.01 15.20
N LEU A 71 -16.44 1.90 14.86
CA LEU A 71 -16.76 0.58 15.40
C LEU A 71 -16.64 0.55 16.93
N ARG A 72 -15.64 1.19 17.51
CA ARG A 72 -15.51 1.28 18.98
C ARG A 72 -16.67 2.03 19.62
N SER A 73 -17.10 3.13 19.01
CA SER A 73 -18.25 3.90 19.46
C SER A 73 -19.54 3.08 19.35
N GLU A 74 -19.69 2.32 18.28
CA GLU A 74 -20.84 1.44 18.06
C GLU A 74 -20.86 0.26 19.03
N LEU A 75 -19.72 -0.41 19.24
CA LEU A 75 -19.56 -1.47 20.23
C LEU A 75 -20.00 -1.00 21.62
N SER A 76 -19.59 0.21 22.01
CA SER A 76 -19.99 0.81 23.29
C SER A 76 -21.51 1.00 23.39
N ARG A 77 -22.19 1.41 22.30
CA ARG A 77 -23.64 1.54 22.25
C ARG A 77 -24.35 0.18 22.31
N LEU A 78 -23.85 -0.81 21.58
CA LEU A 78 -24.40 -2.17 21.58
C LEU A 78 -24.28 -2.82 22.96
N LEU A 79 -23.14 -2.63 23.63
CA LEU A 79 -22.89 -3.10 24.98
C LEU A 79 -23.83 -2.44 26.01
N ALA A 80 -24.12 -1.14 25.88
CA ALA A 80 -25.11 -0.48 26.73
C ALA A 80 -26.52 -1.08 26.54
N ARG A 81 -26.91 -1.41 25.31
CA ARG A 81 -28.19 -2.06 24.99
C ARG A 81 -28.28 -3.47 25.57
N VAL A 82 -27.20 -4.24 25.44
CA VAL A 82 -27.10 -5.60 26.02
C VAL A 82 -27.28 -5.58 27.54
N ARG A 83 -26.66 -4.61 28.24
CA ARG A 83 -26.72 -4.49 29.71
C ARG A 83 -28.05 -3.94 30.23
N GLY A 84 -28.77 -3.16 29.44
CA GLY A 84 -30.04 -2.53 29.84
C GLY A 84 -31.24 -3.45 29.65
N SER A 85 -31.67 -3.61 28.40
CA SER A 85 -32.77 -4.49 28.00
C SER A 85 -32.59 -4.88 26.54
N PRO A 86 -32.16 -6.12 26.24
CA PRO A 86 -32.04 -6.61 24.88
C PRO A 86 -33.37 -6.46 24.13
N ASP A 87 -33.36 -5.73 23.02
CA ASP A 87 -34.50 -5.64 22.11
C ASP A 87 -34.40 -6.71 20.99
N SER A 88 -35.45 -6.85 20.20
CA SER A 88 -35.50 -7.85 19.13
C SER A 88 -34.57 -7.54 17.95
N THR A 89 -34.10 -6.29 17.80
CA THR A 89 -33.22 -5.87 16.70
C THR A 89 -31.74 -6.03 17.04
N LEU A 90 -31.40 -6.11 18.34
CA LEU A 90 -30.04 -6.21 18.82
C LEU A 90 -29.23 -7.32 18.15
N ARG A 91 -29.82 -8.50 17.92
CA ARG A 91 -29.12 -9.59 17.23
C ARG A 91 -28.69 -9.18 15.82
N TRP A 92 -29.57 -8.52 15.08
CA TRP A 92 -29.27 -8.06 13.73
C TRP A 92 -28.19 -6.97 13.74
N ASP A 93 -28.25 -6.05 14.71
CA ASP A 93 -27.23 -5.02 14.89
C ASP A 93 -25.86 -5.63 15.22
N LEU A 94 -25.79 -6.60 16.13
CA LEU A 94 -24.57 -7.34 16.46
C LEU A 94 -23.98 -8.08 15.24
N GLN A 95 -24.84 -8.69 14.42
CA GLN A 95 -24.41 -9.38 13.20
C GLN A 95 -23.87 -8.41 12.14
N ASN A 96 -24.46 -7.22 12.00
CA ASN A 96 -23.92 -6.20 11.12
C ASN A 96 -22.59 -5.66 11.63
N PHE A 97 -22.50 -5.39 12.94
CA PHE A 97 -21.25 -4.99 13.56
C PHE A 97 -20.11 -5.99 13.26
N ASN A 98 -20.36 -7.27 13.48
CA ASN A 98 -19.39 -8.33 13.18
C ASN A 98 -19.04 -8.40 11.69
N ARG A 99 -20.00 -8.14 10.80
CA ARG A 99 -19.74 -8.08 9.35
C ARG A 99 -18.82 -6.91 9.01
N GLU A 100 -19.07 -5.73 9.56
CA GLU A 100 -18.22 -4.55 9.34
C GLU A 100 -16.80 -4.74 9.88
N LEU A 101 -16.69 -5.34 11.07
CA LEU A 101 -15.39 -5.70 11.64
C LEU A 101 -14.64 -6.73 10.78
N ALA A 102 -15.33 -7.76 10.28
CA ALA A 102 -14.73 -8.75 9.38
C ALA A 102 -14.31 -8.13 8.03
N LEU A 103 -15.07 -7.17 7.51
CA LEU A 103 -14.70 -6.41 6.31
C LEU A 103 -13.42 -5.60 6.55
N LEU A 104 -13.33 -4.88 7.66
CA LEU A 104 -12.13 -4.13 8.04
C LEU A 104 -10.90 -5.04 8.20
N THR A 105 -11.09 -6.21 8.81
CA THR A 105 -10.06 -7.25 8.98
C THR A 105 -9.55 -7.75 7.64
N ARG A 106 -10.46 -8.11 6.73
CA ARG A 106 -10.12 -8.55 5.38
C ARG A 106 -9.39 -7.47 4.60
N ASP A 107 -9.89 -6.24 4.66
CA ASP A 107 -9.32 -5.10 3.95
C ASP A 107 -7.92 -4.76 4.48
N SER A 108 -7.70 -4.82 5.79
CA SER A 108 -6.39 -4.65 6.43
C SER A 108 -5.40 -5.74 5.98
N ARG A 109 -5.86 -6.99 5.82
CA ARG A 109 -5.03 -8.08 5.28
C ARG A 109 -4.57 -7.80 3.85
N TRP A 110 -5.43 -7.24 3.00
CA TRP A 110 -5.04 -6.81 1.65
C TRP A 110 -4.00 -5.69 1.69
N ARG A 111 -4.14 -4.71 2.59
CA ARG A 111 -3.14 -3.64 2.73
C ARG A 111 -1.81 -4.12 3.27
N LEU A 112 -1.80 -5.14 4.12
CA LEU A 112 -0.56 -5.76 4.57
C LEU A 112 0.17 -6.43 3.40
N ALA A 113 -0.55 -7.10 2.51
CA ALA A 113 0.02 -7.67 1.30
C ALA A 113 0.56 -6.58 0.35
N ASP A 114 -0.20 -5.51 0.13
CA ASP A 114 0.24 -4.35 -0.67
C ASP A 114 1.51 -3.73 -0.09
N LEU A 115 1.55 -3.52 1.23
CA LEU A 115 2.69 -2.94 1.93
C LEU A 115 3.93 -3.83 1.83
N ARG A 116 3.79 -5.15 1.99
CA ARG A 116 4.89 -6.10 1.77
C ARG A 116 5.40 -6.08 0.34
N ALA A 117 4.51 -5.95 -0.65
CA ALA A 117 4.90 -5.83 -2.05
C ALA A 117 5.67 -4.53 -2.33
N ILE A 118 5.26 -3.42 -1.72
CA ILE A 118 5.98 -2.14 -1.77
C ILE A 118 7.35 -2.27 -1.08
N SER A 119 7.38 -2.83 0.12
CA SER A 119 8.60 -3.07 0.92
C SER A 119 9.63 -3.93 0.19
N ALA A 120 9.17 -4.94 -0.57
CA ALA A 120 10.03 -5.76 -1.41
C ALA A 120 10.67 -4.98 -2.57
N GLN A 121 9.98 -3.97 -3.11
CA GLN A 121 10.42 -3.16 -4.24
C GLN A 121 11.20 -1.91 -3.82
N ALA A 122 10.95 -1.41 -2.61
CA ALA A 122 11.59 -0.21 -2.09
C ALA A 122 13.09 -0.45 -1.88
N GLU A 123 13.90 0.49 -2.33
CA GLU A 123 15.32 0.57 -2.00
C GLU A 123 15.57 1.84 -1.19
N LYS A 124 16.82 2.09 -0.82
CA LYS A 124 17.21 3.33 -0.17
C LYS A 124 16.92 4.50 -1.11
N ASP A 125 15.97 5.35 -0.71
CA ASP A 125 15.55 6.50 -1.51
C ASP A 125 15.13 7.66 -0.58
N PRO A 126 15.94 8.75 -0.51
CA PRO A 126 15.62 9.91 0.30
C PRO A 126 14.24 10.52 0.03
N ASP A 127 13.73 10.42 -1.20
CA ASP A 127 12.45 11.02 -1.59
C ASP A 127 11.26 10.24 -1.00
N LEU A 128 11.46 8.96 -0.67
CA LEU A 128 10.44 8.11 -0.06
C LEU A 128 10.37 8.23 1.47
N VAL A 129 11.32 8.91 2.13
CA VAL A 129 11.36 9.06 3.59
C VAL A 129 10.11 9.76 4.13
N SER A 130 9.65 10.82 3.47
CA SER A 130 8.48 11.59 3.90
C SER A 130 7.17 10.81 3.74
N PRO A 131 6.88 10.18 2.57
CA PRO A 131 5.76 9.25 2.41
C PRO A 131 5.76 8.10 3.42
N THR A 132 6.91 7.45 3.62
CA THR A 132 7.03 6.31 4.55
C THR A 132 6.82 6.73 6.01
N GLN A 133 7.28 7.92 6.41
CA GLN A 133 6.99 8.46 7.74
C GLN A 133 5.49 8.71 7.98
N ARG A 134 4.77 9.23 6.97
CA ARG A 134 3.31 9.39 7.03
C ARG A 134 2.61 8.05 7.18
N LEU A 135 3.02 7.08 6.36
CA LEU A 135 2.50 5.72 6.41
C LEU A 135 2.70 5.09 7.79
N ARG A 136 3.93 5.15 8.32
CA ARG A 136 4.29 4.65 9.65
C ARG A 136 3.42 5.27 10.73
N SER A 137 3.20 6.58 10.65
CA SER A 137 2.33 7.28 11.60
C SER A 137 0.89 6.80 11.49
N ALA A 138 0.36 6.63 10.28
CA ALA A 138 -0.99 6.13 10.04
C ALA A 138 -1.19 4.70 10.53
N ALA A 139 -0.23 3.80 10.28
CA ALA A 139 -0.25 2.43 10.79
C ALA A 139 -0.26 2.39 12.32
N ARG A 140 0.52 3.27 12.97
CA ARG A 140 0.58 3.36 14.43
C ARG A 140 -0.76 3.80 15.02
N TRP A 141 -1.36 4.85 14.48
CA TRP A 141 -2.67 5.33 14.94
C TRP A 141 -3.76 4.28 14.77
N LEU A 142 -3.80 3.61 13.60
CA LEU A 142 -4.73 2.51 13.36
C LEU A 142 -4.54 1.37 14.38
N ARG A 143 -3.30 0.97 14.63
CA ARG A 143 -2.99 -0.08 15.61
C ARG A 143 -3.46 0.30 17.01
N ASP A 144 -3.18 1.53 17.45
CA ASP A 144 -3.57 1.97 18.79
C ASP A 144 -5.09 1.91 18.97
N ASP A 145 -5.86 2.37 17.98
CA ASP A 145 -7.33 2.32 18.01
C ASP A 145 -7.89 0.90 17.95
N VAL A 146 -7.35 0.05 17.08
CA VAL A 146 -7.74 -1.37 16.99
C VAL A 146 -7.41 -2.11 18.29
N ARG A 147 -6.28 -1.81 18.91
CA ARG A 147 -5.91 -2.42 20.18
C ARG A 147 -6.93 -2.09 21.27
N TRP A 148 -7.41 -0.84 21.34
CA TRP A 148 -8.50 -0.48 22.24
C TRP A 148 -9.78 -1.23 21.92
N LEU A 149 -10.15 -1.33 20.63
CA LEU A 149 -11.31 -2.09 20.19
C LEU A 149 -11.22 -3.57 20.59
N ALA A 150 -10.05 -4.20 20.44
CA ALA A 150 -9.83 -5.60 20.84
C ALA A 150 -9.92 -5.80 22.37
N PHE A 151 -9.43 -4.85 23.15
CA PHE A 151 -9.64 -4.85 24.60
C PHE A 151 -11.14 -4.75 24.94
N ASP A 152 -11.84 -3.78 24.35
CA ASP A 152 -13.28 -3.58 24.58
C ASP A 152 -14.11 -4.81 24.17
N ALA A 153 -13.78 -5.42 23.02
CA ALA A 153 -14.41 -6.63 22.49
C ALA A 153 -14.28 -7.84 23.43
N ARG A 154 -13.10 -8.02 24.05
CA ARG A 154 -12.86 -9.09 25.02
C ARG A 154 -13.77 -8.99 26.24
N PHE A 155 -14.04 -7.77 26.71
CA PHE A 155 -14.98 -7.57 27.83
C PHE A 155 -16.43 -7.68 27.36
N ALA A 156 -16.75 -7.19 26.16
CA ALA A 156 -18.08 -7.26 25.57
C ALA A 156 -18.56 -8.71 25.36
N TYR A 157 -17.66 -9.62 24.99
CA TYR A 157 -17.96 -11.05 24.85
C TYR A 157 -18.68 -11.62 26.07
N MET A 158 -18.21 -11.33 27.29
CA MET A 158 -18.79 -11.88 28.52
C MET A 158 -20.22 -11.37 28.76
N ASP A 159 -20.47 -10.10 28.43
CA ASP A 159 -21.81 -9.51 28.54
C ASP A 159 -22.75 -10.08 27.46
N TYR A 160 -22.24 -10.27 26.24
CA TYR A 160 -23.02 -10.83 25.13
C TYR A 160 -23.39 -12.28 25.41
N ALA A 161 -22.45 -13.08 25.93
CA ALA A 161 -22.70 -14.46 26.32
C ALA A 161 -23.78 -14.56 27.41
N ARG A 162 -23.73 -13.69 28.43
CA ARG A 162 -24.76 -13.62 29.49
C ARG A 162 -26.14 -13.24 28.96
N ALA A 163 -26.19 -12.40 27.92
CA ALA A 163 -27.43 -11.98 27.29
C ALA A 163 -27.94 -12.94 26.21
N GLY A 164 -27.29 -14.09 25.99
CA GLY A 164 -27.73 -15.11 25.02
C GLY A 164 -27.24 -14.89 23.59
N PHE A 165 -26.22 -14.04 23.39
CA PHE A 165 -25.56 -13.75 22.10
C PHE A 165 -24.12 -14.30 22.09
N ALA A 166 -23.92 -15.52 22.61
CA ALA A 166 -22.59 -16.10 22.77
C ALA A 166 -21.86 -16.29 21.45
N LEU A 167 -22.58 -16.63 20.36
CA LEU A 167 -21.99 -16.79 19.03
C LEU A 167 -21.47 -15.45 18.50
N GLU A 168 -22.32 -14.41 18.54
CA GLU A 168 -21.94 -13.07 18.10
C GLU A 168 -20.78 -12.49 18.93
N GLY A 169 -20.75 -12.79 20.24
CA GLY A 169 -19.63 -12.43 21.10
C GLY A 169 -18.33 -13.17 20.77
N MET A 170 -18.38 -14.46 20.43
CA MET A 170 -17.20 -15.22 20.00
C MET A 170 -16.65 -14.70 18.67
N ASP A 171 -17.53 -14.41 17.71
CA ASP A 171 -17.14 -13.82 16.42
C ASP A 171 -16.48 -12.45 16.63
N LEU A 172 -17.07 -11.60 17.49
CA LEU A 172 -16.50 -10.31 17.87
C LEU A 172 -15.07 -10.44 18.45
N GLU A 173 -14.89 -11.31 19.44
CA GLU A 173 -13.59 -11.52 20.09
C GLU A 173 -12.55 -12.06 19.09
N ARG A 174 -12.96 -12.99 18.23
CA ARG A 174 -12.10 -13.57 17.21
C ARG A 174 -11.65 -12.53 16.19
N GLU A 175 -12.59 -11.84 15.55
CA GLU A 175 -12.28 -10.88 14.48
C GLU A 175 -11.48 -9.68 15.03
N SER A 176 -11.79 -9.19 16.23
CA SER A 176 -11.03 -8.10 16.84
C SER A 176 -9.59 -8.50 17.18
N ARG A 177 -9.37 -9.74 17.63
CA ARG A 177 -8.02 -10.28 17.86
C ARG A 177 -7.25 -10.45 16.54
N ASP A 178 -7.89 -10.97 15.51
CA ASP A 178 -7.28 -11.12 14.19
C ASP A 178 -6.88 -9.75 13.61
N LEU A 179 -7.74 -8.73 13.76
CA LEU A 179 -7.46 -7.36 13.36
C LEU A 179 -6.31 -6.74 14.16
N ASP A 180 -6.25 -6.94 15.48
CA ASP A 180 -5.14 -6.45 16.33
C ASP A 180 -3.80 -7.05 15.87
N SER A 181 -3.75 -8.36 15.61
CA SER A 181 -2.55 -9.00 15.05
C SER A 181 -2.16 -8.42 13.69
N LEU A 182 -3.13 -8.20 12.79
CA LEU A 182 -2.87 -7.66 11.46
C LEU A 182 -2.37 -6.21 11.50
N THR A 183 -2.92 -5.38 12.38
CA THR A 183 -2.49 -3.99 12.53
C THR A 183 -1.12 -3.88 13.20
N GLN A 184 -0.78 -4.81 14.09
CA GLN A 184 0.58 -4.94 14.59
C GLN A 184 1.56 -5.32 13.47
N ASP A 185 1.21 -6.28 12.60
CA ASP A 185 2.03 -6.64 11.43
C ASP A 185 2.18 -5.47 10.45
N LEU A 186 1.11 -4.72 10.19
CA LEU A 186 1.14 -3.51 9.37
C LEU A 186 2.11 -2.47 9.92
N GLN A 187 2.08 -2.25 11.24
CA GLN A 187 2.99 -1.32 11.91
C GLN A 187 4.44 -1.78 11.79
N ASN A 188 4.72 -3.06 12.06
CA ASN A 188 6.08 -3.62 11.97
C ASN A 188 6.62 -3.50 10.54
N GLU A 189 5.80 -3.77 9.53
CA GLU A 189 6.20 -3.65 8.12
C GLU A 189 6.40 -2.18 7.71
N ALA A 190 5.58 -1.25 8.22
CA ALA A 190 5.76 0.17 7.96
C ALA A 190 7.02 0.73 8.62
N ASP A 191 7.33 0.28 9.85
CA ASP A 191 8.59 0.58 10.55
C ASP A 191 9.78 0.05 9.74
N GLY A 192 9.73 -1.22 9.31
CA GLY A 192 10.79 -1.84 8.49
C GLY A 192 10.99 -1.16 7.14
N LEU A 193 9.91 -0.75 6.47
CA LEU A 193 9.98 0.02 5.23
C LEU A 193 10.64 1.38 5.46
N PHE A 194 10.27 2.10 6.52
CA PHE A 194 10.88 3.38 6.85
C PHE A 194 12.39 3.23 7.12
N ASP A 195 12.77 2.24 7.92
CA ASP A 195 14.19 1.97 8.24
C ASP A 195 14.99 1.59 6.98
N LYS A 196 14.37 0.82 6.06
CA LYS A 196 14.99 0.43 4.77
C LYS A 196 15.21 1.60 3.83
N VAL A 197 14.28 2.56 3.82
CA VAL A 197 14.35 3.74 2.96
C VAL A 197 15.33 4.77 3.51
N GLN A 198 15.46 4.84 4.84
CA GLN A 198 16.37 5.76 5.52
C GLN A 198 17.85 5.33 5.48
N ASN A 199 18.13 4.03 5.63
CA ASN A 199 19.49 3.48 5.81
C ASN A 199 20.11 2.97 4.51
#